data_AF-A0A674JD04-F1
#
_entry.id   AF-A0A674JD04-F1
#
_cell.length_a   1.000
_cell.length_b   1.000
_cell.length_c   1.000
_cell.angle_alpha   90.00
_cell.angle_beta   90.00
_cell.angle_gamma   90.00
#
_symmetry.space_group_name_H-M   'P 1'
#
loop_
_entity.id
_entity.type
_entity.pdbx_description
1 polymer ?
#
loop_
_entity_poly.entity_id
_entity_poly.type
_entity_poly.pdbx_seq_one_letter_code
_entity_poly.pdbx_strand_id
1 'polypeptide(L)'
;MNTRLSDEGASPTWITMAGSVPCSMQDIHRKRMEKDLNELQGLIDAHFENRKKEEEELISLKDRIEHRRAERAEQQRIRSEREKERQARVAEERARREEEEARKKAEEDARKKKAFSNMLHFGGYLQKVQKSGKKQTEREKKKKILSERRKPLNIDHLNEDKLRDKAKELWQSIHDLEAEKFELQEKFKRQKYEVRVVLTSASPCGPISAVGSKVLVVVC
;
A
#
# COMPACT_ATOMS: atom_id res chain seq x y z
N MET A 1 76.91 82.45 -55.34
CA MET A 1 76.10 81.45 -54.62
C MET A 1 76.91 80.17 -54.53
N ASN A 2 77.28 79.82 -53.30
CA ASN A 2 77.86 78.57 -52.75
C ASN A 2 77.87 77.33 -53.68
N THR A 3 79.04 76.72 -53.98
CA THR A 3 79.77 75.65 -53.23
C THR A 3 78.91 74.37 -53.06
N ARG A 4 79.34 73.12 -53.27
CA ARG A 4 80.63 72.38 -53.34
C ARG A 4 80.21 70.93 -53.76
N LEU A 5 80.90 70.15 -54.59
CA LEU A 5 81.94 69.13 -54.29
C LEU A 5 81.73 68.07 -55.41
N SER A 6 82.68 67.82 -56.33
CA SER A 6 83.65 66.69 -56.32
C SER A 6 83.11 65.45 -55.59
N ASP A 7 83.08 64.24 -56.13
CA ASP A 7 84.22 63.53 -56.72
C ASP A 7 83.78 62.21 -57.41
N GLU A 8 84.75 61.63 -58.10
CA GLU A 8 84.76 60.45 -58.97
C GLU A 8 84.31 59.10 -58.38
N GLY A 9 84.03 58.14 -59.28
CA GLY A 9 84.57 56.78 -59.09
C GLY A 9 83.62 55.59 -59.24
N ALA A 10 83.83 54.85 -60.34
CA ALA A 10 83.74 53.39 -60.46
C ALA A 10 82.36 52.66 -60.55
N SER A 11 82.36 51.70 -61.46
CA SER A 11 81.37 50.69 -61.88
C SER A 11 81.09 49.62 -60.80
N PRO A 12 80.51 48.45 -61.11
CA PRO A 12 79.09 48.09 -61.36
C PRO A 12 78.55 47.15 -60.26
N THR A 13 77.23 47.08 -60.02
CA THR A 13 76.55 45.81 -59.65
C THR A 13 75.04 46.02 -59.54
N TRP A 14 74.31 45.43 -60.47
CA TRP A 14 73.02 44.80 -60.18
C TRP A 14 73.30 43.74 -59.11
N ILE A 15 72.65 43.80 -57.94
CA ILE A 15 72.40 42.69 -56.98
C ILE A 15 71.93 43.37 -55.69
N THR A 16 70.65 43.19 -55.34
CA THR A 16 70.18 42.68 -54.02
C THR A 16 68.66 42.49 -54.11
N MET A 17 68.23 41.45 -54.82
CA MET A 17 67.01 40.73 -54.46
C MET A 17 67.43 39.32 -54.05
N ALA A 18 67.75 39.17 -52.76
CA ALA A 18 67.99 37.89 -52.10
C ALA A 18 66.90 37.74 -51.03
N GLY A 19 66.17 36.64 -50.91
CA GLY A 19 66.14 35.43 -51.71
C GLY A 19 64.91 34.62 -51.29
N SER A 20 64.06 34.28 -52.25
CA SER A 20 63.14 33.17 -52.06
C SER A 20 63.91 31.93 -52.51
N VAL A 21 64.55 31.25 -51.55
CA VAL A 21 65.24 29.99 -51.78
C VAL A 21 64.23 29.01 -52.40
N PRO A 22 64.52 28.34 -53.52
CA PRO A 22 63.66 27.29 -54.04
C PRO A 22 63.52 26.21 -52.98
N CYS A 23 62.32 26.06 -52.43
CA CYS A 23 61.99 25.04 -51.44
C CYS A 23 62.40 23.68 -52.02
N SER A 24 63.40 23.03 -51.42
CA SER A 24 63.92 21.77 -51.94
C SER A 24 62.85 20.69 -51.81
N MET A 25 62.89 19.66 -52.66
CA MET A 25 61.89 18.58 -52.62
C MET A 25 61.85 17.89 -51.23
N GLN A 26 62.97 17.91 -50.50
CA GLN A 26 63.09 17.45 -49.11
C GLN A 26 62.33 18.34 -48.11
N ASP A 27 62.26 19.65 -48.34
CA ASP A 27 61.49 20.59 -47.51
C ASP A 27 59.99 20.36 -47.61
N ILE A 28 59.50 20.04 -48.81
CA ILE A 28 58.09 19.74 -49.06
C ILE A 28 57.69 18.44 -48.34
N HIS A 29 58.55 17.41 -48.43
CA HIS A 29 58.32 16.14 -47.74
C HIS A 29 58.30 16.31 -46.21
N ARG A 30 59.26 17.06 -45.65
CA ARG A 30 59.31 17.39 -44.22
C ARG A 30 58.06 18.12 -43.76
N LYS A 31 57.62 19.16 -44.48
CA LYS A 31 56.41 19.93 -44.15
C LYS A 31 55.14 19.08 -44.23
N ARG A 32 55.07 18.12 -45.14
CA ARG A 32 53.96 17.17 -45.22
C ARG A 32 53.94 16.25 -43.99
N MET A 33 55.08 15.64 -43.64
CA MET A 33 55.18 14.79 -42.46
C MET A 33 54.86 15.54 -41.16
N GLU A 34 55.33 16.78 -41.02
CA GLU A 34 55.04 17.63 -39.86
C GLU A 34 53.55 17.98 -39.77
N LYS A 35 52.90 18.27 -40.91
CA LYS A 35 51.46 18.50 -40.96
C LYS A 35 50.69 17.24 -40.56
N ASP A 36 51.03 16.09 -41.13
CA ASP A 36 50.35 14.82 -40.85
C ASP A 36 50.50 14.41 -39.38
N LEU A 37 51.68 14.65 -38.77
CA LEU A 37 51.91 14.42 -37.34
C LEU A 37 51.12 15.38 -36.46
N ASN A 38 51.03 16.66 -36.83
CA ASN A 38 50.23 17.64 -36.09
C ASN A 38 48.73 17.37 -36.20
N GLU A 39 48.24 16.96 -37.37
CA GLU A 39 46.85 16.54 -37.56
C GLU A 39 46.54 15.27 -36.76
N LEU A 40 47.45 14.29 -36.77
CA LEU A 40 47.30 13.07 -35.97
C LEU A 40 47.26 13.38 -34.47
N GLN A 41 48.16 14.23 -33.99
CA GLN A 41 48.17 14.65 -32.58
C GLN A 41 46.87 15.39 -32.22
N GLY A 42 46.40 16.30 -33.08
CA GLY A 42 45.14 17.02 -32.88
C GLY A 42 43.92 16.10 -32.85
N LEU A 43 43.88 15.05 -33.68
CA LEU A 43 42.81 14.05 -33.67
C LEU A 43 42.84 13.20 -32.40
N ILE A 44 44.03 12.82 -31.93
CA ILE A 44 44.22 12.07 -30.68
C ILE A 44 43.70 12.91 -29.50
N ASP A 45 44.13 14.16 -29.39
CA ASP A 45 43.74 15.05 -28.29
C ASP A 45 42.24 15.37 -28.33
N ALA A 46 41.68 15.62 -29.52
CA ALA A 46 40.25 15.84 -29.69
C ALA A 46 39.42 14.60 -29.29
N HIS A 47 39.90 13.39 -29.59
CA HIS A 47 39.22 12.16 -29.20
C HIS A 47 39.18 12.00 -27.68
N PHE A 48 40.31 12.20 -27.00
CA PHE A 48 40.38 12.11 -25.54
C PHE A 48 39.57 13.19 -24.84
N GLU A 49 39.64 14.43 -25.31
CA GLU A 49 38.87 15.54 -24.74
C GLU A 49 37.35 15.36 -24.94
N ASN A 50 36.91 14.90 -26.12
CA ASN A 50 35.50 14.61 -26.34
C ASN A 50 35.02 13.46 -25.44
N ARG A 51 35.77 12.36 -25.37
CA ARG A 51 35.46 11.23 -24.49
C ARG A 51 35.36 11.65 -23.02
N LYS A 52 36.31 12.46 -22.55
CA LYS A 52 36.33 12.95 -21.18
C LYS A 52 35.11 13.84 -20.87
N LYS A 53 34.78 14.77 -21.76
CA LYS A 53 33.60 15.63 -21.61
C LYS A 53 32.30 14.82 -21.61
N GLU A 54 32.15 13.88 -22.53
CA GLU A 54 30.99 12.99 -22.58
C GLU A 54 30.86 12.12 -21.33
N GLU A 55 31.98 11.61 -20.79
CA GLU A 55 32.00 10.83 -19.55
C GLU A 55 31.61 11.70 -18.34
N GLU A 56 32.15 12.91 -18.21
CA GLU A 56 31.81 13.85 -17.14
C GLU A 56 30.32 14.25 -17.18
N GLU A 57 29.78 14.52 -18.36
CA GLU A 57 28.35 14.81 -18.55
C GLU A 57 27.47 13.61 -18.18
N LEU A 58 27.88 12.41 -18.59
CA LEU A 58 27.16 11.18 -18.28
C LEU A 58 27.18 10.87 -16.79
N ILE A 59 28.32 11.08 -16.12
CA ILE A 59 28.45 10.93 -14.67
C ILE A 59 27.56 11.94 -13.95
N SER A 60 27.65 13.22 -14.30
CA SER A 60 26.80 14.28 -13.73
C SER A 60 25.30 13.98 -13.90
N LEU A 61 24.90 13.47 -15.06
CA LEU A 61 23.52 13.09 -15.31
C LEU A 61 23.10 11.87 -14.48
N LYS A 62 23.95 10.86 -14.37
CA LYS A 62 23.70 9.67 -13.53
C LYS A 62 23.56 10.06 -12.06
N ASP A 63 24.46 10.88 -11.53
CA ASP A 63 24.42 11.37 -10.15
C ASP A 63 23.11 12.12 -9.87
N ARG A 64 22.65 12.98 -10.79
CA ARG A 64 21.35 13.68 -10.67
C ARG A 64 20.16 12.72 -10.73
N ILE A 65 20.24 11.64 -11.49
CA ILE A 65 19.18 10.62 -11.53
C ILE A 65 19.18 9.81 -10.24
N GLU A 66 20.35 9.39 -9.78
CA GLU A 66 20.54 8.63 -8.55
C GLU A 66 20.10 9.44 -7.33
N HIS A 67 20.48 10.71 -7.25
CA HIS A 67 20.03 11.63 -6.20
C HIS A 67 18.49 11.73 -6.14
N ARG A 68 17.83 11.95 -7.29
CA ARG A 68 16.35 11.98 -7.35
C ARG A 68 15.71 10.62 -7.02
N ARG A 69 16.37 9.50 -7.30
CA ARG A 69 15.88 8.16 -6.91
C ARG A 69 16.01 7.98 -5.40
N ALA A 70 17.14 8.37 -4.81
CA ALA A 70 17.37 8.33 -3.38
C ALA A 70 16.35 9.23 -2.64
N GLU A 71 16.10 10.45 -3.11
CA GLU A 71 15.09 11.34 -2.52
C GLU A 71 13.68 10.74 -2.57
N ARG A 72 13.26 10.14 -3.70
CA ARG A 72 11.95 9.47 -3.76
C ARG A 72 11.88 8.27 -2.83
N ALA A 73 12.96 7.48 -2.75
CA ALA A 73 13.03 6.35 -1.83
C ALA A 73 12.92 6.81 -0.37
N GLU A 74 13.61 7.90 -0.02
CA GLU A 74 13.58 8.49 1.32
C GLU A 74 12.20 9.07 1.66
N GLN A 75 11.58 9.81 0.73
CA GLN A 75 10.21 10.29 0.89
C GLN A 75 9.23 9.13 1.12
N GLN A 76 9.41 8.02 0.41
CA GLN A 76 8.58 6.84 0.59
C GLN A 76 8.82 6.16 1.95
N ARG A 77 10.08 6.10 2.42
CA ARG A 77 10.42 5.62 3.76
C ARG A 77 9.75 6.46 4.83
N ILE A 78 9.89 7.78 4.78
CA ILE A 78 9.27 8.72 5.73
C ILE A 78 7.75 8.57 5.76
N ARG A 79 7.10 8.44 4.59
CA ARG A 79 5.65 8.18 4.53
C ARG A 79 5.28 6.85 5.17
N SER A 80 6.02 5.79 4.87
CA SER A 80 5.77 4.45 5.43
C SER A 80 5.99 4.41 6.95
N GLU A 81 6.97 5.15 7.46
CA GLU A 81 7.29 5.24 8.88
C GLU A 81 6.21 6.02 9.63
N ARG A 82 5.81 7.19 9.11
CA ARG A 82 4.69 7.98 9.68
C ARG A 82 3.37 7.20 9.69
N GLU A 83 3.11 6.40 8.66
CA GLU A 83 1.91 5.56 8.60
C GLU A 83 1.99 4.40 9.61
N LYS A 84 3.15 3.74 9.72
CA LYS A 84 3.38 2.72 10.75
C LYS A 84 3.25 3.28 12.16
N GLU A 85 3.78 4.47 12.43
CA GLU A 85 3.66 5.15 13.72
C GLU A 85 2.20 5.47 14.06
N ARG A 86 1.42 5.95 13.10
CA ARG A 86 -0.03 6.18 13.27
C ARG A 86 -0.76 4.88 13.58
N GLN A 87 -0.47 3.81 12.85
CA GLN A 87 -1.06 2.51 13.08
C GLN A 87 -0.65 1.93 14.44
N ALA A 88 0.61 2.09 14.83
CA ALA A 88 1.12 1.67 16.13
C ALA A 88 0.44 2.42 17.27
N ARG A 89 0.27 3.75 17.18
CA ARG A 89 -0.42 4.55 18.21
C ARG A 89 -1.89 4.14 18.37
N VAL A 90 -2.58 3.87 17.27
CA VAL A 90 -3.97 3.38 17.30
C VAL A 90 -4.04 1.96 17.87
N ALA A 91 -3.10 1.09 17.52
CA ALA A 91 -3.01 -0.26 18.06
C ALA A 91 -2.68 -0.27 19.55
N GLU A 92 -1.79 0.59 20.01
CA GLU A 92 -1.41 0.74 21.42
C GLU A 92 -2.54 1.34 22.25
N GLU A 93 -3.22 2.39 21.76
CA GLU A 93 -4.39 2.95 22.44
C GLU A 93 -5.51 1.90 22.57
N ARG A 94 -5.72 1.13 21.50
CA ARG A 94 -6.67 0.02 21.51
C ARG A 94 -6.24 -1.10 22.44
N ALA A 95 -4.96 -1.47 22.46
CA ALA A 95 -4.43 -2.48 23.36
C ALA A 95 -4.56 -2.06 24.83
N ARG A 96 -4.29 -0.79 25.15
CA ARG A 96 -4.46 -0.25 26.51
C ARG A 96 -5.92 -0.21 26.95
N ARG A 97 -6.85 0.18 26.05
CA ARG A 97 -8.29 0.10 26.32
C ARG A 97 -8.75 -1.35 26.53
N GLU A 98 -8.27 -2.28 25.71
CA GLU A 98 -8.57 -3.71 25.84
C GLU A 98 -7.97 -4.31 27.12
N GLU A 99 -6.78 -3.88 27.56
CA GLU A 99 -6.15 -4.30 28.82
C GLU A 99 -6.87 -3.73 30.06
N GLU A 100 -7.26 -2.45 30.04
CA GLU A 100 -8.05 -1.84 31.12
C GLU A 100 -9.45 -2.47 31.23
N GLU A 101 -10.12 -2.77 30.10
CA GLU A 101 -11.40 -3.48 30.06
C GLU A 101 -11.24 -4.95 30.50
N ALA A 102 -10.16 -5.63 30.12
CA ALA A 102 -9.87 -6.98 30.56
C ALA A 102 -9.58 -7.03 32.07
N ARG A 103 -8.85 -6.05 32.62
CA ARG A 103 -8.58 -5.93 34.05
C ARG A 103 -9.85 -5.65 34.84
N LYS A 104 -10.67 -4.68 34.41
CA LYS A 104 -11.98 -4.39 35.02
C LYS A 104 -12.91 -5.59 34.94
N LYS A 105 -12.92 -6.33 33.83
CA LYS A 105 -13.73 -7.55 33.68
C LYS A 105 -13.23 -8.68 34.57
N ALA A 106 -11.92 -8.84 34.74
CA ALA A 106 -11.34 -9.81 35.66
C ALA A 106 -11.64 -9.46 37.13
N GLU A 107 -11.58 -8.17 37.49
CA GLU A 107 -11.92 -7.67 38.83
C GLU A 107 -13.43 -7.78 39.11
N GLU A 108 -14.29 -7.43 38.16
CA GLU A 108 -15.74 -7.61 38.25
C GLU A 108 -16.12 -9.10 38.27
N ASP A 109 -15.45 -9.97 37.51
CA ASP A 109 -15.66 -11.43 37.60
C ASP A 109 -15.15 -11.99 38.93
N ALA A 110 -14.06 -11.47 39.50
CA ALA A 110 -13.58 -11.87 40.82
C ALA A 110 -14.49 -11.36 41.94
N ARG A 111 -14.99 -10.11 41.83
CA ARG A 111 -15.97 -9.52 42.74
C ARG A 111 -17.30 -10.23 42.64
N LYS A 112 -17.76 -10.54 41.43
CA LYS A 112 -18.95 -11.38 41.20
C LYS A 112 -18.74 -12.78 41.72
N LYS A 113 -17.58 -13.42 41.54
CA LYS A 113 -17.28 -14.73 42.15
C LYS A 113 -17.27 -14.67 43.68
N LYS A 114 -16.72 -13.62 44.29
CA LYS A 114 -16.75 -13.42 45.75
C LYS A 114 -18.18 -13.16 46.26
N ALA A 115 -18.95 -12.29 45.61
CA ALA A 115 -20.34 -12.00 45.96
C ALA A 115 -21.26 -13.20 45.69
N PHE A 116 -21.03 -13.92 44.59
CA PHE A 116 -21.73 -15.12 44.21
C PHE A 116 -21.37 -16.29 45.13
N SER A 117 -20.12 -16.40 45.60
CA SER A 117 -19.72 -17.36 46.65
C SER A 117 -20.41 -17.07 47.98
N ASN A 118 -20.66 -15.81 48.33
CA ASN A 118 -21.42 -15.44 49.52
C ASN A 118 -22.94 -15.63 49.35
N MET A 119 -23.44 -15.57 48.11
CA MET A 119 -24.85 -15.83 47.74
C MET A 119 -25.12 -17.32 47.41
N LEU A 120 -24.07 -18.15 47.32
CA LEU A 120 -24.13 -19.57 46.95
C LEU A 120 -24.58 -20.49 48.10
N HIS A 121 -25.05 -19.93 49.22
CA HIS A 121 -25.91 -20.67 50.15
C HIS A 121 -27.32 -20.97 49.60
N PHE A 122 -27.63 -20.56 48.37
CA PHE A 122 -28.91 -20.84 47.70
C PHE A 122 -28.75 -21.69 46.41
N GLY A 123 -28.36 -22.94 46.60
CA GLY A 123 -29.01 -24.14 46.04
C GLY A 123 -29.24 -24.39 44.53
N GLY A 124 -28.92 -23.50 43.59
CA GLY A 124 -29.34 -23.75 42.19
C GLY A 124 -28.49 -23.20 41.03
N TYR A 125 -27.54 -22.30 41.28
CA TYR A 125 -26.88 -21.57 40.19
C TYR A 125 -25.55 -22.20 39.72
N LEU A 126 -25.00 -23.16 40.47
CA LEU A 126 -23.69 -23.77 40.18
C LEU A 126 -23.64 -24.58 38.86
N GLN A 127 -24.79 -25.03 38.34
CA GLN A 127 -24.85 -25.83 37.10
C GLN A 127 -24.67 -25.01 35.81
N LYS A 128 -24.85 -23.68 35.85
CA LYS A 128 -24.63 -22.81 34.67
C LYS A 128 -23.19 -22.32 34.52
N VAL A 129 -22.40 -22.29 35.61
CA VAL A 129 -21.07 -21.66 35.62
C VAL A 129 -19.97 -22.57 35.03
N GLN A 130 -20.13 -23.90 35.09
CA GLN A 130 -19.14 -24.83 34.51
C GLN A 130 -19.10 -24.84 32.96
N LYS A 131 -20.03 -24.17 32.27
CA LYS A 131 -20.05 -24.06 30.78
C LYS A 131 -19.52 -22.72 30.24
N SER A 132 -18.97 -21.85 31.08
CA SER A 132 -18.53 -20.51 30.70
C SER A 132 -17.00 -20.41 30.51
N GLY A 133 -16.46 -21.16 29.55
CA GLY A 133 -15.36 -20.61 28.76
C GLY A 133 -15.90 -19.39 28.00
N LYS A 134 -15.06 -18.38 27.70
CA LYS A 134 -15.43 -17.21 26.87
C LYS A 134 -15.93 -17.68 25.50
N LYS A 135 -17.19 -18.10 25.41
CA LYS A 135 -17.84 -18.40 24.14
C LYS A 135 -17.94 -17.07 23.43
N GLN A 136 -17.23 -16.97 22.31
CA GLN A 136 -17.36 -15.86 21.38
C GLN A 136 -18.84 -15.55 21.20
N THR A 137 -19.23 -14.31 21.44
CA THR A 137 -20.66 -13.94 21.39
C THR A 137 -21.20 -14.28 20.00
N GLU A 138 -22.46 -14.69 19.90
CA GLU A 138 -23.08 -15.00 18.59
C GLU A 138 -22.96 -13.81 17.61
N ARG A 139 -22.90 -12.59 18.14
CA ARG A 139 -22.62 -11.36 17.39
C ARG A 139 -21.23 -11.35 16.77
N GLU A 140 -20.20 -11.73 17.53
CA GLU A 140 -18.82 -11.80 17.06
C GLU A 140 -18.63 -12.94 16.05
N LYS A 141 -19.28 -14.10 16.26
CA LYS A 141 -19.26 -15.20 15.30
C LYS A 141 -19.90 -14.79 13.98
N LYS A 142 -21.07 -14.15 14.01
CA LYS A 142 -21.73 -13.61 12.81
C LYS A 142 -20.82 -12.61 12.09
N LYS A 143 -20.18 -11.70 12.82
CA LYS A 143 -19.25 -10.73 12.23
C LYS A 143 -18.06 -11.43 11.57
N LYS A 144 -17.48 -12.44 12.22
CA LYS A 144 -16.36 -13.25 11.70
C LYS A 144 -16.75 -13.98 10.42
N ILE A 145 -17.88 -14.68 10.42
CA ILE A 145 -18.38 -15.43 9.25
C ILE A 145 -18.67 -14.47 8.08
N LEU A 146 -19.27 -13.30 8.35
CA LEU A 146 -19.54 -12.31 7.30
C LEU A 146 -18.25 -11.69 6.75
N SER A 147 -17.24 -11.45 7.58
CA SER A 147 -15.94 -10.99 7.09
C SER A 147 -15.21 -12.05 6.27
N GLU A 148 -15.30 -13.33 6.65
CA GLU A 148 -14.71 -14.45 5.90
C GLU A 148 -15.38 -14.62 4.52
N ARG A 149 -16.71 -14.43 4.45
CA ARG A 149 -17.47 -14.49 3.19
C ARG A 149 -17.21 -13.28 2.28
N ARG A 150 -16.76 -12.15 2.84
CA ARG A 150 -16.55 -10.92 2.07
C ARG A 150 -15.25 -11.02 1.27
N LYS A 151 -15.39 -11.22 -0.04
CA LYS A 151 -14.26 -11.17 -0.97
C LYS A 151 -13.88 -9.70 -1.23
N PRO A 152 -12.61 -9.28 -1.00
CA PRO A 152 -12.18 -7.93 -1.34
C PRO A 152 -12.24 -7.74 -2.86
N LEU A 153 -12.78 -6.60 -3.29
CA LEU A 153 -12.86 -6.24 -4.71
C LEU A 153 -11.64 -5.40 -5.07
N ASN A 154 -10.83 -5.88 -6.01
CA ASN A 154 -9.75 -5.10 -6.60
C ASN A 154 -10.15 -4.75 -8.04
N ILE A 155 -10.46 -3.47 -8.29
CA ILE A 155 -11.01 -3.00 -9.57
C ILE A 155 -10.09 -1.99 -10.28
N ASP A 156 -9.06 -1.47 -9.61
CA ASP A 156 -8.29 -0.31 -10.07
C ASP A 156 -7.36 -0.59 -11.27
N HIS A 157 -7.17 -1.87 -11.62
CA HIS A 157 -6.25 -2.32 -12.66
C HIS A 157 -6.91 -3.22 -13.72
N LEU A 158 -8.24 -3.22 -13.81
CA LEU A 158 -9.00 -4.06 -14.74
C LEU A 158 -9.35 -3.30 -16.03
N ASN A 159 -9.28 -4.00 -17.17
CA ASN A 159 -9.73 -3.50 -18.48
C ASN A 159 -11.27 -3.53 -18.59
N GLU A 160 -11.86 -2.77 -19.51
CA GLU A 160 -13.33 -2.61 -19.63
C GLU A 160 -14.07 -3.94 -19.79
N ASP A 161 -13.58 -4.83 -20.66
CA ASP A 161 -14.20 -6.15 -20.86
C ASP A 161 -14.19 -6.99 -19.57
N LYS A 162 -13.08 -6.95 -18.83
CA LYS A 162 -12.96 -7.66 -17.54
C LYS A 162 -13.86 -7.05 -16.46
N LEU A 163 -14.11 -5.75 -16.51
CA LEU A 163 -15.05 -5.09 -15.60
C LEU A 163 -16.49 -5.52 -15.89
N ARG A 164 -16.87 -5.66 -17.17
CA ARG A 164 -18.20 -6.16 -17.58
C ARG A 164 -18.43 -7.59 -17.10
N ASP A 165 -17.43 -8.47 -17.22
CA ASP A 165 -17.53 -9.84 -16.72
C ASP A 165 -17.60 -9.88 -15.20
N LYS A 166 -16.79 -9.06 -14.51
CA LYS A 166 -16.84 -8.95 -13.04
C LYS A 166 -18.19 -8.43 -12.54
N ALA A 167 -18.80 -7.49 -13.24
CA ALA A 167 -20.13 -6.99 -12.92
C ALA A 167 -21.19 -8.10 -13.04
N LYS A 168 -21.13 -8.92 -14.09
CA LYS A 168 -22.03 -10.08 -14.26
C LYS A 168 -21.84 -11.12 -13.15
N GLU A 169 -20.60 -11.45 -12.79
CA GLU A 169 -20.31 -12.38 -11.69
C GLU A 169 -20.86 -11.88 -10.35
N LEU A 170 -20.68 -10.59 -10.05
CA LEU A 170 -21.20 -10.00 -8.81
C LEU A 170 -22.73 -9.96 -8.80
N TRP A 171 -23.34 -9.65 -9.94
CA TRP A 171 -24.78 -9.67 -10.10
C TRP A 171 -25.35 -11.08 -9.86
N GLN A 172 -24.75 -12.11 -10.47
CA GLN A 172 -25.17 -13.50 -10.25
C GLN A 172 -25.01 -13.90 -8.78
N SER A 173 -23.89 -13.52 -8.14
CA SER A 173 -23.67 -13.79 -6.72
C SER A 173 -24.71 -13.12 -5.81
N ILE A 174 -25.18 -11.92 -6.15
CA ILE A 174 -26.26 -11.25 -5.40
C ILE A 174 -27.58 -11.99 -5.60
N HIS A 175 -27.89 -12.34 -6.85
CA HIS A 175 -29.11 -13.06 -7.20
C HIS A 175 -29.20 -14.41 -6.45
N ASP A 176 -28.11 -15.17 -6.41
CA ASP A 176 -28.08 -16.46 -5.69
C ASP A 176 -28.29 -16.28 -4.19
N LEU A 177 -27.67 -15.25 -3.58
CA LEU A 177 -27.88 -14.93 -2.16
C LEU A 177 -29.31 -14.48 -1.85
N GLU A 178 -29.96 -13.78 -2.77
CA GLU A 178 -31.37 -13.39 -2.65
C GLU A 178 -32.30 -14.60 -2.74
N ALA A 179 -32.02 -15.54 -3.64
CA ALA A 179 -32.76 -16.80 -3.74
C ALA A 179 -32.63 -17.64 -2.45
N GLU A 180 -31.41 -17.82 -1.93
CA GLU A 180 -31.18 -18.50 -0.65
C GLU A 180 -31.92 -17.84 0.51
N LYS A 181 -31.89 -16.50 0.57
CA LYS A 181 -32.62 -15.73 1.59
C LYS A 181 -34.12 -15.99 1.49
N PHE A 182 -34.69 -15.99 0.29
CA PHE A 182 -36.11 -16.24 0.07
C PHE A 182 -36.50 -17.64 0.55
N GLU A 183 -35.75 -18.68 0.17
CA GLU A 183 -36.01 -20.04 0.64
C GLU A 183 -35.96 -20.15 2.17
N LEU A 184 -34.97 -19.53 2.80
CA LEU A 184 -34.83 -19.54 4.26
C LEU A 184 -36.00 -18.82 4.94
N GLN A 185 -36.52 -17.75 4.34
CA GLN A 185 -37.70 -17.06 4.85
C GLN A 185 -38.95 -17.94 4.78
N GLU A 186 -39.17 -18.65 3.67
CA GLU A 186 -40.30 -19.57 3.54
C GLU A 186 -40.17 -20.77 4.49
N LYS A 187 -38.97 -21.36 4.61
CA LYS A 187 -38.66 -22.40 5.59
C LYS A 187 -38.96 -21.92 7.02
N PHE A 188 -38.58 -20.69 7.37
CA PHE A 188 -38.85 -20.11 8.68
C PHE A 188 -40.35 -19.92 8.95
N LYS A 189 -41.13 -19.46 7.95
CA LYS A 189 -42.59 -19.35 8.08
C LYS A 189 -43.23 -20.72 8.35
N ARG A 190 -42.80 -21.76 7.62
CA ARG A 190 -43.28 -23.14 7.80
C ARG A 190 -42.95 -23.67 9.20
N GLN A 191 -41.70 -23.53 9.64
CA GLN A 191 -41.27 -23.92 10.99
C GLN A 191 -42.05 -23.18 12.09
N LYS A 192 -42.34 -21.89 11.89
CA LYS A 192 -43.15 -21.11 12.84
C LYS A 192 -44.57 -21.66 12.96
N TYR A 193 -45.16 -22.12 11.85
CA TYR A 193 -46.46 -22.78 11.87
C TYR A 193 -46.40 -24.16 12.56
N GLU A 194 -45.42 -24.99 12.21
CA GLU A 194 -45.20 -26.30 12.84
C GLU A 194 -45.03 -26.18 14.37
N VAL A 195 -44.21 -25.24 14.83
CA VAL A 195 -44.02 -24.98 16.27
C VAL A 195 -45.34 -24.57 16.93
N ARG A 196 -46.14 -23.70 16.29
CA ARG A 196 -47.46 -23.31 16.82
C ARG A 196 -48.37 -24.52 16.95
N VAL A 197 -48.48 -25.34 15.91
CA VAL A 197 -49.33 -26.55 15.91
C VAL A 197 -48.89 -27.52 17.00
N VAL A 198 -47.58 -27.78 17.12
CA VAL A 198 -47.03 -28.66 18.16
C VAL A 198 -47.36 -28.12 19.55
N LEU A 199 -47.16 -26.82 19.80
CA LEU A 199 -47.50 -26.20 21.08
C LEU A 199 -48.99 -26.30 21.42
N THR A 200 -49.86 -26.09 20.43
CA THR A 200 -51.32 -26.24 20.61
C THR A 200 -51.70 -27.70 20.87
N SER A 201 -51.07 -28.66 20.20
CA SER A 201 -51.32 -30.10 20.42
C SER A 201 -50.73 -30.64 21.74
N ALA A 202 -49.65 -30.02 22.23
CA ALA A 202 -48.99 -30.39 23.48
C ALA A 202 -49.60 -29.69 24.70
N SER A 203 -50.40 -28.65 24.50
CA SER A 203 -51.23 -28.03 25.54
C SER A 203 -52.48 -28.88 25.71
N PRO A 204 -52.69 -29.60 26.83
CA PRO A 204 -53.90 -30.38 27.00
C PRO A 204 -55.09 -29.42 26.95
N CYS A 205 -56.05 -29.66 26.07
CA CYS A 205 -57.41 -29.17 26.25
C CYS A 205 -57.95 -29.77 27.57
N GLY A 206 -57.69 -29.11 28.69
CA GLY A 206 -58.53 -29.26 29.88
C GLY A 206 -59.75 -28.37 29.68
N PRO A 207 -60.98 -28.88 29.66
CA PRO A 207 -62.15 -28.00 29.73
C PRO A 207 -62.06 -27.25 31.05
N ILE A 208 -62.06 -25.91 30.98
CA ILE A 208 -62.36 -25.08 32.14
C ILE A 208 -63.85 -25.33 32.42
N SER A 209 -64.17 -26.34 33.22
CA SER A 209 -65.51 -26.53 33.74
C SER A 209 -65.82 -25.31 34.59
N ALA A 210 -66.59 -24.38 34.03
CA ALA A 210 -67.27 -23.35 34.78
C ALA A 210 -68.26 -24.06 35.72
N VAL A 211 -67.82 -24.35 36.95
CA VAL A 211 -68.71 -24.85 38.00
C VAL A 211 -69.51 -23.66 38.50
N GLY A 212 -70.53 -23.28 37.74
CA GLY A 212 -71.67 -22.57 38.28
C GLY A 212 -72.44 -23.53 39.16
N SER A 213 -72.23 -23.47 40.46
CA SER A 213 -73.12 -24.09 41.44
C SER A 213 -73.21 -23.21 42.66
N LYS A 214 -74.35 -22.50 42.74
CA LYS A 214 -74.92 -22.01 43.99
C LYS A 214 -74.92 -23.16 45.00
N VAL A 215 -74.24 -23.03 46.13
CA VAL A 215 -74.66 -23.65 47.39
C VAL A 215 -74.44 -22.64 48.50
N LEU A 216 -75.57 -22.08 48.91
CA LEU A 216 -75.82 -21.39 50.17
C LEU A 216 -75.91 -22.45 51.28
N VAL A 217 -74.94 -22.54 52.19
CA VAL A 217 -75.02 -23.18 53.54
C VAL A 217 -73.85 -22.58 54.34
N VAL A 218 -74.02 -21.47 55.08
CA VAL A 218 -74.33 -21.39 56.54
C VAL A 218 -73.77 -22.56 57.36
N VAL A 219 -72.84 -22.29 58.28
CA VAL A 219 -72.79 -22.75 59.68
C VAL A 219 -71.34 -22.67 60.20
N CYS A 220 -71.19 -21.85 61.26
CA CYS A 220 -70.09 -21.70 62.22
C CYS A 220 -68.66 -21.34 61.73
#